data_AF-A0A9D9WV50-F1
#
_entry.id   AF-A0A9D9WV50-F1
#
_cell.length_a   1.000
_cell.length_b   1.000
_cell.length_c   1.000
_cell.angle_alpha   90.00
_cell.angle_beta   90.00
_cell.angle_gamma   90.00
#
_symmetry.space_group_name_H-M   'P 1'
#
loop_
_entity.id
_entity.type
_entity.pdbx_description
1 polymer ?
#
loop_
_entity_poly.entity_id
_entity_poly.type
_entity_poly.pdbx_seq_one_letter_code
_entity_poly.pdbx_strand_id
1 'polypeptide(L)'
;MEGIDLEAKTWTIPGERMKAGIEHTVPLSPAALELLKGLSRHEGTDFLFPSAKKTMLSDMTLSALVRGMNSGEAGPTWTDTKGQAIVVHGFRSSFRVWAAEATNIPREVAEHALAHQLPDAVEAAYQRSTLPVQRARLMTEWSAWATSKPGTVVPMRAAEAA
;
A
#
# COMPACT_ATOMS: atom_id res chain seq x y z
N MET A 1 5.94 -16.56 -1.50
CA MET A 1 5.28 -15.30 -1.92
C MET A 1 3.88 -15.65 -2.40
N GLU A 2 2.94 -15.73 -1.47
CA GLU A 2 1.58 -16.18 -1.79
C GLU A 2 0.78 -15.08 -2.49
N GLY A 3 0.09 -15.44 -3.57
CA GLY A 3 -0.87 -14.58 -4.27
C GLY A 3 -0.28 -13.48 -5.16
N ILE A 4 1.05 -13.30 -5.21
CA ILE A 4 1.67 -12.32 -6.11
C ILE A 4 2.11 -13.01 -7.39
N ASP A 5 1.62 -12.47 -8.51
CA ASP A 5 2.01 -12.84 -9.85
C ASP A 5 2.78 -11.67 -10.48
N LEU A 6 4.08 -11.86 -10.70
CA LEU A 6 4.95 -10.83 -11.26
C LEU A 6 4.79 -10.68 -12.78
N GLU A 7 4.31 -11.73 -13.48
CA GLU A 7 4.06 -11.70 -14.92
C GLU A 7 2.73 -11.00 -15.20
N ALA A 8 1.67 -11.40 -14.51
CA ALA A 8 0.36 -10.77 -14.58
C ALA A 8 0.33 -9.40 -13.86
N LYS A 9 1.34 -9.09 -13.04
CA LYS A 9 1.49 -7.84 -12.27
C LYS A 9 0.33 -7.63 -11.30
N THR A 10 -0.03 -8.68 -10.56
CA THR A 10 -1.15 -8.67 -9.63
C THR A 10 -0.76 -9.25 -8.28
N TRP A 11 -1.48 -8.82 -7.24
CA TRP A 11 -1.49 -9.45 -5.94
C TRP A 11 -2.92 -9.81 -5.55
N THR A 12 -3.22 -11.09 -5.49
CA THR A 12 -4.52 -11.63 -5.13
C THR A 12 -4.55 -12.03 -3.66
N ILE A 13 -5.53 -11.52 -2.94
CA ILE A 13 -5.79 -11.83 -1.53
C ILE A 13 -7.09 -12.66 -1.48
N PRO A 14 -7.00 -13.94 -1.08
CA PRO A 14 -8.18 -14.80 -0.96
C PRO A 14 -9.25 -14.21 -0.04
N GLY A 15 -10.52 -14.48 -0.34
CA GLY A 15 -11.66 -13.95 0.42
C GLY A 15 -11.63 -14.32 1.90
N GLU A 16 -11.10 -15.50 2.25
CA GLU A 16 -10.89 -15.95 3.63
C GLU A 16 -9.96 -15.04 4.46
N ARG A 17 -9.08 -14.28 3.80
CA ARG A 17 -8.18 -13.30 4.44
C ARG A 17 -8.73 -11.88 4.39
N MET A 18 -9.87 -11.68 3.74
CA MET A 18 -10.50 -10.37 3.56
C MET A 18 -11.65 -10.20 4.54
N LYS A 19 -11.76 -9.02 5.15
CA LYS A 19 -12.84 -8.67 6.09
C LYS A 19 -14.24 -8.88 5.49
N ALA A 20 -14.39 -8.62 4.19
CA ALA A 20 -15.65 -8.76 3.48
C ALA A 20 -15.91 -10.18 2.95
N GLY A 21 -14.98 -11.13 3.12
CA GLY A 21 -15.11 -12.49 2.57
C GLY A 21 -14.97 -12.58 1.04
N ILE A 22 -14.69 -11.47 0.36
CA ILE A 22 -14.59 -11.37 -1.10
C ILE A 22 -13.12 -11.30 -1.49
N GLU A 23 -12.72 -12.12 -2.46
CA GLU A 23 -11.37 -12.09 -3.03
C GLU A 23 -11.04 -10.69 -3.57
N HIS A 24 -9.83 -10.21 -3.27
CA HIS A 24 -9.37 -8.91 -3.73
C HIS A 24 -8.07 -9.03 -4.50
N THR A 25 -8.12 -8.67 -5.78
CA THR A 25 -6.93 -8.57 -6.63
C THR A 25 -6.47 -7.12 -6.70
N VAL A 26 -5.21 -6.85 -6.35
CA VAL A 26 -4.54 -5.55 -6.41
C VAL A 26 -3.59 -5.51 -7.61
N PRO A 27 -3.80 -4.63 -8.60
CA PRO A 27 -2.81 -4.40 -9.65
C PRO A 27 -1.53 -3.79 -9.08
N LEU A 28 -0.38 -4.33 -9.47
CA LEU A 28 0.93 -3.86 -9.04
C LEU A 28 1.47 -2.81 -10.01
N SER A 29 1.84 -1.66 -9.47
CA SER A 29 2.47 -0.59 -10.24
C SER A 29 3.92 -0.93 -10.59
N PRO A 30 4.54 -0.24 -11.57
CA PRO A 30 5.96 -0.41 -11.88
C PRO A 30 6.86 -0.26 -10.65
N ALA A 31 6.64 0.76 -9.81
CA ALA A 31 7.42 0.97 -8.60
C ALA A 31 7.24 -0.16 -7.57
N ALA A 32 6.04 -0.71 -7.43
CA ALA A 32 5.79 -1.84 -6.55
C ALA A 32 6.51 -3.11 -7.06
N LEU A 33 6.50 -3.35 -8.37
CA LEU A 33 7.21 -4.48 -8.97
C LEU A 33 8.73 -4.37 -8.77
N GLU A 34 9.30 -3.19 -8.98
CA GLU A 34 10.73 -2.96 -8.74
C GLU A 34 11.10 -3.17 -7.27
N LEU A 35 10.27 -2.69 -6.34
CA LEU A 35 10.44 -2.99 -4.91
C LEU A 35 10.41 -4.50 -4.66
N LEU A 36 9.39 -5.21 -5.16
CA LEU A 36 9.21 -6.65 -4.93
C LEU A 36 10.34 -7.52 -5.50
N LYS A 37 10.95 -7.09 -6.62
CA LYS A 37 12.13 -7.73 -7.23
C LYS A 37 13.41 -7.46 -6.45
N GLY A 38 13.53 -6.26 -5.87
CA GLY A 38 14.68 -5.85 -5.05
C GLY A 38 14.67 -6.40 -3.61
N LEU A 39 13.55 -6.97 -3.15
CA LEU A 39 13.47 -7.56 -1.82
C LEU A 39 14.28 -8.86 -1.73
N SER A 40 15.23 -8.90 -0.80
CA SER A 40 15.90 -10.14 -0.39
C SER A 40 14.89 -11.14 0.14
N ARG A 41 15.01 -12.40 -0.29
CA ARG A 41 14.22 -13.51 0.26
C ARG A 41 14.83 -13.98 1.56
N HIS A 42 13.99 -14.25 2.54
CA HIS A 42 14.40 -14.77 3.84
C HIS A 42 14.21 -16.29 3.87
N GLU A 43 15.28 -17.04 4.07
CA GLU A 43 15.19 -18.49 4.18
C GLU A 43 14.33 -18.92 5.38
N GLY A 44 13.53 -19.97 5.21
CA GLY A 44 12.70 -20.55 6.27
C GLY A 44 11.45 -19.75 6.61
N THR A 45 10.95 -18.92 5.69
CA THR A 45 9.67 -18.21 5.83
C THR A 45 9.09 -17.81 4.48
N ASP A 46 7.76 -17.82 4.37
CA ASP A 46 7.03 -17.38 3.18
C ASP A 46 6.63 -15.89 3.22
N PHE A 47 6.84 -15.23 4.37
CA PHE A 47 6.53 -13.82 4.53
C PHE A 47 7.52 -12.95 3.75
N LEU A 48 6.99 -11.94 3.05
CA LEU A 48 7.81 -10.93 2.37
C LEU A 48 8.56 -10.03 3.34
N PHE A 49 7.89 -9.70 4.45
CA PHE A 49 8.43 -8.88 5.52
C PHE A 49 8.27 -9.67 6.83
N PRO A 50 9.16 -10.63 7.12
CA PRO A 50 9.10 -11.40 8.34
C PRO A 50 9.59 -10.58 9.54
N SER A 51 9.12 -10.96 10.74
CA SER A 51 9.74 -10.56 11.99
C SER A 51 11.15 -11.16 12.13
N ALA A 52 11.93 -10.70 13.12
CA ALA A 52 13.22 -11.31 13.46
C ALA A 52 13.11 -12.82 13.79
N LYS A 53 11.93 -13.28 14.22
CA LYS A 53 11.62 -14.70 14.50
C LYS A 53 11.05 -15.44 13.30
N LYS A 54 11.11 -14.86 12.09
CA LYS A 54 10.58 -15.43 10.84
C LYS A 54 9.06 -15.62 10.79
N THR A 55 8.33 -14.92 11.67
CA THR A 55 6.86 -14.93 11.75
C THR A 55 6.24 -13.68 11.14
N MET A 56 4.90 -13.61 11.08
CA MET A 56 4.18 -12.40 10.69
C MET A 56 4.57 -11.20 11.56
N LEU A 57 4.74 -10.03 10.95
CA LEU A 57 4.95 -8.77 11.65
C LEU A 57 3.68 -8.33 12.39
N SER A 58 3.86 -7.67 13.53
CA SER A 58 2.75 -7.06 14.25
C SER A 58 2.43 -5.67 13.69
N ASP A 59 1.17 -5.24 13.77
CA ASP A 59 0.75 -3.88 13.39
C ASP A 59 1.50 -2.79 14.18
N MET A 60 1.89 -3.10 15.41
CA MET A 60 2.68 -2.20 16.26
C MET A 60 4.08 -1.96 15.71
N THR A 61 4.63 -2.89 14.93
CA THR A 61 5.96 -2.72 14.33
C THR A 61 5.97 -1.57 13.33
N LEU A 62 5.01 -1.52 12.41
CA LEU A 62 4.89 -0.42 11.44
C LEU A 62 4.58 0.91 12.14
N SER A 63 3.72 0.87 13.17
CA SER A 63 3.36 2.05 13.94
C SER A 63 4.56 2.65 14.69
N ALA A 64 5.37 1.79 15.33
CA ALA A 64 6.59 2.20 16.01
C ALA A 64 7.63 2.76 15.02
N LEU A 65 7.76 2.12 13.85
CA LEU A 65 8.68 2.58 12.81
C LEU A 65 8.32 3.98 12.30
N VAL A 66 7.08 4.20 11.89
CA VAL A 66 6.61 5.52 11.42
C VAL A 66 6.80 6.57 12.50
N ARG A 67 6.46 6.26 13.76
CA ARG A 67 6.67 7.18 14.88
C ARG A 67 8.15 7.52 15.08
N GLY A 68 9.05 6.55 14.99
CA GLY A 68 10.50 6.76 15.14
C GLY A 68 11.10 7.57 14.00
N MET A 69 10.69 7.30 12.76
CA MET A 69 11.13 8.13 11.62
C MET A 69 10.61 9.57 11.75
N ASN A 70 9.46 9.76 12.41
CA ASN A 70 8.80 11.04 12.54
C ASN A 70 9.13 11.79 13.85
N SER A 71 10.09 11.34 14.66
CA SER A 71 10.38 11.94 15.99
C SER A 71 11.47 13.02 15.94
N GLY A 72 11.29 14.06 15.13
CA GLY A 72 12.24 15.18 15.02
C GLY A 72 12.45 15.95 16.33
N GLU A 73 13.59 16.66 16.45
CA GLU A 73 14.00 17.36 17.67
C GLU A 73 13.01 18.43 18.16
N ALA A 74 12.32 19.10 17.21
CA ALA A 74 11.35 20.16 17.49
C ALA A 74 9.88 19.68 17.39
N GLY A 75 9.65 18.38 17.34
CA GLY A 75 8.33 17.77 17.08
C GLY A 75 8.29 16.93 15.81
N PRO A 76 7.09 16.55 15.33
CA PRO A 76 6.97 15.65 14.19
C PRO A 76 7.62 16.23 12.92
N THR A 77 8.49 15.45 12.28
CA THR A 77 9.15 15.85 11.01
C THR A 77 8.15 16.02 9.87
N TRP A 78 7.09 15.21 9.87
CA TRP A 78 6.02 15.19 8.89
C TRP A 78 4.68 15.25 9.62
N THR A 79 3.85 16.19 9.19
CA THR A 79 2.49 16.40 9.68
C THR A 79 1.50 16.45 8.53
N ASP A 80 0.23 16.18 8.83
CA ASP A 80 -0.87 16.45 7.91
C ASP A 80 -1.21 17.95 7.85
N THR A 81 -2.23 18.30 7.06
CA THR A 81 -2.69 19.69 6.90
C THR A 81 -3.24 20.32 8.17
N LYS A 82 -3.52 19.53 9.22
CA LYS A 82 -3.96 19.98 10.54
C LYS A 82 -2.82 20.02 11.56
N GLY A 83 -1.58 19.74 11.15
CA GLY A 83 -0.42 19.70 12.02
C GLY A 83 -0.33 18.41 12.86
N GLN A 84 -1.11 17.38 12.55
CA GLN A 84 -1.07 16.10 13.27
C GLN A 84 0.04 15.21 12.71
N ALA A 85 0.75 14.49 13.59
CA ALA A 85 1.81 13.57 13.19
C ALA A 85 1.26 12.47 12.28
N ILE A 86 1.98 12.15 11.19
CA ILE A 86 1.57 11.08 10.28
C ILE A 86 1.57 9.71 10.98
N VAL A 87 0.63 8.84 10.58
CA VAL A 87 0.47 7.46 11.07
C VAL A 87 0.28 6.48 9.91
N VAL A 88 0.39 5.17 10.17
CA VAL A 88 0.26 4.11 9.14
C VAL A 88 -1.07 4.20 8.39
N HIS A 89 -2.18 4.43 9.09
CA HIS A 89 -3.49 4.59 8.42
C HIS A 89 -3.52 5.80 7.47
N GLY A 90 -2.73 6.83 7.75
CA GLY A 90 -2.63 8.03 6.93
C GLY A 90 -2.22 7.75 5.49
N PHE A 91 -1.40 6.73 5.22
CA PHE A 91 -1.02 6.37 3.84
C PHE A 91 -2.22 6.00 2.97
N ARG A 92 -3.19 5.28 3.54
CA ARG A 92 -4.40 4.87 2.84
C ARG A 92 -5.33 6.06 2.59
N SER A 93 -5.46 6.94 3.58
CA SER A 93 -6.20 8.19 3.43
C SER A 93 -5.58 9.09 2.37
N SER A 94 -4.25 9.22 2.34
CA SER A 94 -3.54 10.01 1.34
C SER A 94 -3.80 9.51 -0.08
N PHE A 95 -3.77 8.19 -0.32
CA PHE A 95 -4.15 7.62 -1.61
C PHE A 95 -5.58 8.01 -2.02
N ARG A 96 -6.53 7.88 -1.08
CA ARG A 96 -7.94 8.16 -1.36
C ARG A 96 -8.20 9.63 -1.65
N VAL A 97 -7.57 10.53 -0.89
CA VAL A 97 -7.66 11.97 -1.06
C VAL A 97 -7.00 12.39 -2.37
N TRP A 98 -5.79 11.92 -2.63
CA TRP A 98 -5.10 12.18 -3.90
C TRP A 98 -5.94 11.76 -5.12
N ALA A 99 -6.54 10.57 -5.09
CA ALA A 99 -7.39 10.11 -6.18
C ALA A 99 -8.57 11.06 -6.43
N ALA A 100 -9.15 11.66 -5.38
CA ALA A 100 -10.25 12.62 -5.52
C ALA A 100 -9.81 14.01 -5.98
N GLU A 101 -8.68 14.50 -5.48
CA GLU A 101 -8.29 15.90 -5.65
C GLU A 101 -7.37 16.13 -6.84
N ALA A 102 -6.57 15.13 -7.21
CA ALA A 102 -5.50 15.29 -8.18
C ALA A 102 -5.73 14.51 -9.49
N THR A 103 -6.85 13.80 -9.62
CA THR A 103 -7.15 12.97 -10.79
C THR A 103 -8.62 13.10 -11.20
N ASN A 104 -8.91 12.68 -12.44
CA ASN A 104 -10.29 12.51 -12.93
C ASN A 104 -10.77 11.04 -12.80
N ILE A 105 -10.16 10.26 -11.91
CA ILE A 105 -10.51 8.85 -11.74
C ILE A 105 -11.85 8.75 -11.01
N PRO A 106 -12.81 7.96 -11.51
CA PRO A 106 -14.09 7.79 -10.85
C PRO A 106 -13.94 7.27 -9.41
N ARG A 107 -14.80 7.76 -8.51
CA ARG A 107 -14.75 7.42 -7.09
C ARG A 107 -14.78 5.92 -6.86
N GLU A 108 -15.65 5.22 -7.56
CA GLU A 108 -15.83 3.78 -7.49
C GLU A 108 -14.55 2.99 -7.79
N VAL A 109 -13.70 3.48 -8.71
CA VAL A 109 -12.40 2.85 -9.02
C VAL A 109 -11.48 2.95 -7.81
N ALA A 110 -11.44 4.12 -7.16
CA ALA A 110 -10.63 4.35 -5.96
C ALA A 110 -11.14 3.55 -4.75
N GLU A 111 -12.46 3.49 -4.54
CA GLU A 111 -13.06 2.66 -3.47
C GLU A 111 -12.79 1.17 -3.71
N HIS A 112 -12.92 0.69 -4.95
CA HIS A 112 -12.58 -0.69 -5.30
C HIS A 112 -11.09 -0.98 -5.12
N ALA A 113 -10.19 -0.05 -5.46
CA ALA A 113 -8.75 -0.23 -5.20
C ALA A 113 -8.45 -0.44 -3.72
N LEU A 114 -9.23 0.19 -2.85
CA LEU A 114 -9.17 0.05 -1.41
C LEU A 114 -9.90 -1.21 -0.89
N ALA A 115 -10.63 -1.97 -1.71
CA ALA A 115 -11.55 -3.02 -1.24
C ALA A 115 -12.63 -2.48 -0.30
N HIS A 116 -13.03 -1.21 -0.48
CA HIS A 116 -14.23 -0.69 0.17
C HIS A 116 -15.47 -1.20 -0.55
N GLN A 117 -16.54 -1.41 0.20
CA GLN A 117 -17.87 -1.60 -0.39
C GLN A 117 -18.43 -0.24 -0.78
N LEU A 118 -19.10 -0.20 -1.95
CA LEU A 118 -19.85 0.98 -2.32
C LEU A 118 -20.99 1.19 -1.33
N PRO A 119 -21.25 2.43 -0.90
CA PRO A 119 -22.27 2.72 0.10
C PRO A 119 -23.69 2.44 -0.42
N ASP A 120 -23.90 2.48 -1.74
CA ASP A 120 -25.20 2.20 -2.35
C ASP A 120 -25.26 0.73 -2.83
N ALA A 121 -26.13 -0.04 -2.19
CA ALA A 121 -26.39 -1.43 -2.52
C ALA A 121 -26.96 -1.60 -3.94
N VAL A 122 -27.64 -0.58 -4.48
CA VAL A 122 -28.17 -0.57 -5.84
C VAL A 122 -27.01 -0.43 -6.83
N GLU A 123 -26.11 0.55 -6.64
CA GLU A 123 -24.92 0.70 -7.50
C GLU A 123 -24.02 -0.54 -7.45
N ALA A 124 -23.83 -1.11 -6.26
CA ALA A 124 -23.06 -2.34 -6.07
C ALA A 124 -23.65 -3.54 -6.86
N ALA A 125 -24.99 -3.61 -6.98
CA ALA A 125 -25.65 -4.66 -7.75
C ALA A 125 -25.47 -4.51 -9.27
N TYR A 126 -25.36 -3.27 -9.77
CA TYR A 126 -25.11 -2.99 -11.20
C TYR A 126 -23.63 -3.08 -11.57
N GLN A 127 -22.72 -2.76 -10.65
CA GLN A 127 -21.27 -2.80 -10.88
C GLN A 127 -20.71 -4.22 -10.69
N ARG A 128 -20.97 -5.10 -11.67
CA ARG A 128 -20.50 -6.50 -11.67
C ARG A 128 -18.98 -6.67 -11.87
N SER A 129 -18.28 -5.61 -12.26
CA SER A 129 -16.84 -5.63 -12.55
C SER A 129 -16.07 -4.91 -11.46
N THR A 130 -14.92 -5.46 -11.08
CA THR A 130 -13.96 -4.84 -10.15
C THR A 130 -13.08 -3.78 -10.81
N LEU A 131 -13.39 -3.39 -12.05
CA LEU A 131 -12.72 -2.35 -12.84
C LEU A 131 -11.18 -2.55 -12.96
N PRO A 132 -10.68 -3.75 -13.28
CA PRO A 132 -9.25 -4.08 -13.17
C PRO A 132 -8.34 -3.18 -14.02
N VAL A 133 -8.75 -2.85 -15.25
CA VAL A 133 -7.96 -1.98 -16.15
C VAL A 133 -7.85 -0.57 -15.60
N GLN A 134 -8.95 0.01 -15.11
CA GLN A 134 -8.96 1.35 -14.54
C GLN A 134 -8.17 1.40 -13.23
N ARG A 135 -8.25 0.35 -12.41
CA ARG A 135 -7.44 0.21 -11.20
C ARG A 135 -5.96 0.06 -11.49
N ALA A 136 -5.56 -0.68 -12.54
CA ALA A 136 -4.16 -0.77 -12.95
C ALA A 136 -3.60 0.60 -13.36
N ARG A 137 -4.40 1.38 -14.09
CA ARG A 137 -4.07 2.77 -14.43
C ARG A 137 -3.94 3.64 -13.17
N LEU A 138 -4.92 3.58 -12.26
CA LEU A 138 -4.90 4.29 -10.97
C LEU A 138 -3.63 3.98 -10.17
N MET A 139 -3.28 2.70 -10.02
CA MET A 139 -2.08 2.28 -9.27
C MET A 139 -0.79 2.78 -9.92
N THR A 140 -0.75 2.84 -11.25
CA THR A 140 0.38 3.38 -12.00
C THR A 140 0.52 4.89 -11.77
N GLU A 141 -0.56 5.65 -11.93
CA GLU A 141 -0.57 7.10 -11.71
C GLU A 141 -0.22 7.45 -10.25
N TRP A 142 -0.78 6.71 -9.29
CA TRP A 142 -0.46 6.89 -7.87
C TRP A 142 1.03 6.70 -7.60
N SER A 143 1.60 5.62 -8.13
CA SER A 143 3.02 5.33 -7.91
C SER A 143 3.91 6.42 -8.49
N ALA A 144 3.61 6.89 -9.71
CA ALA A 144 4.37 7.95 -10.36
C ALA A 144 4.32 9.25 -9.54
N TRP A 145 3.14 9.58 -8.99
CA TRP A 145 2.99 10.76 -8.13
C TRP A 145 3.74 10.59 -6.80
N ALA A 146 3.53 9.47 -6.10
CA ALA A 146 4.11 9.21 -4.79
C ALA A 146 5.65 9.12 -4.82
N THR A 147 6.23 8.72 -5.95
CA THR A 147 7.69 8.67 -6.15
C THR A 147 8.26 9.85 -6.94
N SER A 148 7.44 10.83 -7.33
CA SER A 148 7.87 11.95 -8.19
C SER A 148 8.92 12.85 -7.54
N LYS A 149 8.92 12.94 -6.21
CA LYS A 149 9.90 13.71 -5.46
C LYS A 149 10.90 12.76 -4.81
N PRO A 150 12.21 12.88 -5.08
CA PRO A 150 13.20 12.07 -4.41
C PRO A 150 13.17 12.38 -2.91
N GLY A 151 12.90 11.36 -2.10
CA GLY A 151 13.08 11.43 -0.65
C GLY A 151 14.49 10.99 -0.27
N THR A 152 15.00 11.49 0.85
CA THR A 152 16.21 10.92 1.47
C THR A 152 15.89 9.52 1.96
N VAL A 153 16.41 8.50 1.28
CA VAL A 153 16.32 7.12 1.76
C VAL A 153 17.27 6.98 2.94
N VAL A 154 16.71 6.90 4.15
CA VAL A 154 17.50 6.67 5.37
C VAL A 154 17.64 5.17 5.58
N PRO A 155 18.86 4.61 5.46
CA PRO A 155 19.07 3.19 5.72
C PRO A 155 18.82 2.90 7.21
N MET A 156 17.91 1.97 7.51
CA MET A 156 17.56 1.60 8.89
C MET A 156 18.64 0.74 9.56
N ARG A 157 19.58 0.21 8.77
CA ARG A 157 20.81 -0.45 9.22
C ARG A 157 21.96 0.09 8.37
N ALA A 158 23.13 0.32 8.99
CA ALA A 158 24.35 0.51 8.21
C ALA A 158 24.54 -0.71 7.30
N ALA A 159 24.95 -0.50 6.05
CA ALA A 159 25.36 -1.61 5.20
C ALA A 159 26.46 -2.38 5.94
N GLU A 160 26.27 -3.69 6.16
CA GLU A 160 27.39 -4.54 6.53
C GLU A 160 28.40 -4.46 5.39
N ALA A 161 29.62 -4.03 5.74
CA ALA A 161 30.73 -4.02 4.80
C ALA A 161 30.95 -5.45 4.29
N ALA A 162 30.96 -5.60 2.97
CA ALA A 162 31.31 -6.85 2.29
C ALA A 162 32.77 -7.24 2.53
#